data_AF-A0A0W0STA6-F1
#
_entry.id   AF-A0A0W0STA6-F1
#
_cell.length_a   1.000
_cell.length_b   1.000
_cell.length_c   1.000
_cell.angle_alpha   90.00
_cell.angle_beta   90.00
_cell.angle_gamma   90.00
#
_symmetry.space_group_name_H-M   'P 1'
#
loop_
_entity.id
_entity.type
_entity.pdbx_description
1 polymer ?
#
loop_
_entity_poly.entity_id
_entity_poly.type
_entity_poly.pdbx_seq_one_letter_code
_entity_poly.pdbx_strand_id
1 'polypeptide(L)'
;MNELDILLLFYNEMRTQGTSRDKVFLSMDQNTVAILAEKFGDDVTLEQVHKLTDICIANEWLERTTIDPGYNFLNLTAAGLQIVLAHAYR
;
A
#
# COMPACT_ATOMS: atom_id res chain seq x y z
N MET A 1 -3.37 -5.58 11.57
CA MET A 1 -2.95 -5.17 10.22
C MET A 1 -3.43 -6.20 9.21
N ASN A 2 -3.96 -5.76 8.07
CA ASN A 2 -4.38 -6.60 6.95
C ASN A 2 -4.06 -5.90 5.60
N GLU A 3 -4.47 -6.51 4.49
CA GLU A 3 -4.23 -6.01 3.13
C GLU A 3 -4.80 -4.60 2.90
N LEU A 4 -5.95 -4.30 3.50
CA LEU A 4 -6.57 -2.97 3.39
C LEU A 4 -5.71 -1.89 4.03
N ASP A 5 -4.97 -2.22 5.09
CA ASP A 5 -4.05 -1.27 5.71
C ASP A 5 -2.91 -0.88 4.79
N ILE A 6 -2.43 -1.84 3.97
CA ILE A 6 -1.45 -1.55 2.92
C ILE A 6 -2.07 -0.64 1.86
N LEU A 7 -3.25 -0.95 1.36
CA LEU A 7 -3.92 -0.13 0.34
C LEU A 7 -4.26 1.29 0.85
N LEU A 8 -4.60 1.41 2.14
CA LEU A 8 -4.87 2.69 2.79
C LEU A 8 -3.65 3.61 2.84
N LEU A 9 -2.41 3.07 2.88
CA LEU A 9 -1.21 3.90 2.77
C LEU A 9 -1.18 4.66 1.45
N PHE A 10 -1.40 3.96 0.33
CA PHE A 10 -1.44 4.57 -1.01
C PHE A 10 -2.58 5.58 -1.13
N TYR A 11 -3.75 5.24 -0.60
CA TYR A 11 -4.91 6.13 -0.64
C TYR A 11 -4.70 7.39 0.21
N ASN A 12 -4.13 7.25 1.41
CA ASN A 12 -3.82 8.41 2.26
C ASN A 12 -2.76 9.29 1.61
N GLU A 13 -1.71 8.70 1.04
CA GLU A 13 -0.69 9.45 0.30
C GLU A 13 -1.30 10.18 -0.91
N MET A 14 -2.18 9.51 -1.66
CA MET A 14 -2.94 10.13 -2.76
C MET A 14 -3.72 11.36 -2.30
N ARG A 15 -4.39 11.26 -1.14
CA ARG A 15 -5.16 12.37 -0.55
C ARG A 15 -4.27 13.48 -0.04
N THR A 16 -3.15 13.15 0.62
CA THR A 16 -2.18 14.10 1.15
C THR A 16 -1.55 14.92 0.02
N GLN A 17 -1.22 14.29 -1.10
CA GLN A 17 -0.63 14.95 -2.26
C GLN A 17 -1.68 15.61 -3.18
N GLY A 18 -2.98 15.35 -2.96
CA GLY A 18 -4.05 15.84 -3.83
C GLY A 18 -3.92 15.37 -5.28
N THR A 19 -3.37 14.16 -5.48
CA THR A 19 -3.02 13.63 -6.80
C THR A 19 -3.85 12.41 -7.15
N SER A 20 -3.64 11.86 -8.35
CA SER A 20 -4.30 10.63 -8.81
C SER A 20 -3.46 9.40 -8.47
N ARG A 21 -4.12 8.23 -8.38
CA ARG A 21 -3.45 6.97 -8.03
C ARG A 21 -2.17 6.73 -8.85
N ASP A 22 -2.20 7.01 -10.15
CA ASP A 22 -1.09 6.74 -11.08
C ASP A 22 0.19 7.54 -10.77
N LYS A 23 0.10 8.58 -9.94
CA LYS A 23 1.21 9.43 -9.55
C LYS A 23 1.75 9.13 -8.14
N VAL A 24 1.15 8.17 -7.43
CA VAL A 24 1.55 7.79 -6.08
C VAL A 24 2.39 6.54 -6.15
N PHE A 25 3.66 6.65 -5.76
CA PHE A 25 4.58 5.52 -5.72
C PHE A 25 5.11 5.35 -4.31
N LEU A 26 4.82 4.22 -3.70
CA LEU A 26 5.32 3.88 -2.36
C LEU A 26 6.18 2.63 -2.41
N SER A 27 7.19 2.62 -1.55
CA SER A 27 8.05 1.46 -1.34
C SER A 27 7.69 0.79 -0.01
N MET A 28 7.64 -0.54 0.02
CA MET A 28 7.39 -1.30 1.25
C MET A 28 8.72 -1.59 1.93
N ASP A 29 9.38 -0.54 2.41
CA ASP A 29 10.64 -0.59 3.12
C ASP A 29 10.46 -0.30 4.63
N GLN A 30 11.58 -0.17 5.34
CA GLN A 30 11.59 0.08 6.79
C GLN A 30 10.86 1.38 7.18
N ASN A 31 10.81 2.39 6.32
CA ASN A 31 10.03 3.60 6.56
C ASN A 31 8.52 3.29 6.60
N THR A 32 8.04 2.45 5.68
CA THR A 32 6.65 2.00 5.66
C THR A 32 6.32 1.14 6.87
N VAL A 33 7.26 0.29 7.32
CA VAL A 33 7.13 -0.44 8.58
C VAL A 33 6.98 0.53 9.76
N ALA A 34 7.81 1.57 9.83
CA ALA A 34 7.72 2.56 10.91
C ALA A 34 6.36 3.28 10.92
N ILE A 35 5.86 3.73 9.76
CA ILE A 35 4.54 4.37 9.64
C ILE A 35 3.43 3.42 10.10
N LEU A 36 3.51 2.14 9.73
CA LEU A 36 2.53 1.13 10.14
C LEU A 36 2.66 0.79 11.64
N ALA A 37 3.87 0.76 12.18
CA ALA A 37 4.14 0.51 13.59
C ALA A 37 3.59 1.65 14.48
N GLU A 38 3.64 2.91 14.03
CA GLU A 38 2.99 4.01 14.73
C GLU A 38 1.47 3.81 14.87
N LYS A 39 0.84 3.13 13.90
CA LYS A 39 -0.61 2.87 13.90
C LYS A 39 -1.01 1.57 14.59
N PHE A 40 -0.20 0.51 14.47
CA PHE A 40 -0.53 -0.84 14.91
C PHE A 40 0.32 -1.37 16.09
N GLY A 41 1.35 -0.61 16.50
CA GLY A 41 2.31 -0.98 17.53
C GLY A 41 3.59 -1.64 16.98
N ASP A 42 4.54 -1.89 17.86
CA ASP A 42 5.91 -2.36 17.54
C ASP A 42 6.01 -3.79 16.96
N ASP A 43 4.91 -4.53 16.84
CA ASP A 43 4.92 -5.91 16.29
C ASP A 43 4.94 -5.94 14.75
N VAL A 44 4.84 -4.78 14.09
CA VAL A 44 4.87 -4.70 12.63
C VAL A 44 6.29 -5.02 12.13
N THR A 45 6.41 -6.11 11.38
CA THR A 45 7.67 -6.52 10.76
C THR A 45 7.66 -6.28 9.25
N LEU A 46 8.85 -6.08 8.68
CA LEU A 46 9.02 -5.95 7.23
C LEU A 46 8.48 -7.16 6.47
N GLU A 47 8.71 -8.36 6.98
CA GLU A 47 8.20 -9.61 6.40
C GLU A 47 6.67 -9.62 6.34
N GLN A 48 6.01 -9.16 7.40
CA GLN A 48 4.55 -9.09 7.43
C GLN A 48 4.01 -8.06 6.44
N VAL A 49 4.66 -6.90 6.33
CA VAL A 49 4.30 -5.89 5.31
C VAL A 49 4.45 -6.48 3.92
N HIS A 50 5.61 -7.09 3.60
CA HIS A 50 5.85 -7.74 2.31
C HIS A 50 4.82 -8.81 1.98
N LYS A 51 4.47 -9.66 2.96
CA LYS A 51 3.45 -10.69 2.78
C LYS A 51 2.09 -10.11 2.43
N LEU A 52 1.65 -9.05 3.12
CA LEU A 52 0.37 -8.40 2.81
C LEU A 52 0.42 -7.69 1.46
N THR A 53 1.56 -7.09 1.12
CA THR A 53 1.79 -6.50 -0.20
C THR A 53 1.71 -7.54 -1.31
N ASP A 54 2.31 -8.72 -1.13
CA ASP A 54 2.21 -9.82 -2.10
C ASP A 54 0.76 -10.26 -2.32
N ILE A 55 -0.06 -10.31 -1.26
CA ILE A 55 -1.48 -10.60 -1.40
C ILE A 55 -2.17 -9.49 -2.20
N CYS A 56 -1.86 -8.22 -1.95
CA CYS A 56 -2.41 -7.11 -2.73
C CYS A 56 -2.00 -7.18 -4.22
N ILE A 57 -0.76 -7.57 -4.51
CA ILE A 57 -0.27 -7.76 -5.89
C ILE A 57 -0.96 -8.95 -6.54
N ALA A 58 -1.11 -10.08 -5.82
CA ALA A 58 -1.78 -11.28 -6.32
C ALA A 58 -3.27 -11.05 -6.62
N ASN A 59 -3.91 -10.12 -5.91
CA ASN A 59 -5.28 -9.68 -6.17
C ASN A 59 -5.38 -8.52 -7.18
N GLU A 60 -4.26 -8.13 -7.82
CA GLU A 60 -4.20 -7.04 -8.78
C GLU A 60 -4.64 -5.68 -8.19
N TRP A 61 -4.53 -5.50 -6.88
CA TRP A 61 -4.83 -4.25 -6.18
C TRP A 61 -3.63 -3.30 -6.15
N LEU A 62 -2.42 -3.87 -6.15
CA LEU A 62 -1.18 -3.16 -6.34
C LEU A 62 -0.45 -3.71 -7.57
N GLU A 63 0.30 -2.84 -8.24
CA GLU A 63 1.15 -3.22 -9.37
C GLU A 63 2.59 -2.78 -9.11
N ARG A 64 3.55 -3.62 -9.56
CA ARG A 64 4.96 -3.27 -9.59
C ARG A 64 5.21 -2.37 -10.80
N THR A 65 5.95 -1.28 -10.60
CA THR A 65 6.41 -0.50 -11.75
C THR A 65 7.56 -1.24 -12.45
N THR A 66 7.73 -0.96 -13.75
CA THR A 66 8.77 -1.59 -14.59
C THR A 66 10.20 -1.23 -14.18
N ILE A 67 10.37 -0.37 -13.17
CA ILE A 67 11.65 0.17 -12.73
C ILE A 67 12.35 -0.78 -11.73
N ASP A 68 11.61 -1.61 -10.98
CA ASP A 68 12.19 -2.57 -10.02
C ASP A 68 11.24 -3.74 -9.71
N PRO A 69 11.69 -5.01 -9.77
CA PRO A 69 10.84 -6.17 -9.46
C PRO A 69 10.62 -6.40 -7.95
N GLY A 70 11.23 -5.58 -7.08
CA GLY A 70 11.08 -5.67 -5.63
C GLY A 70 9.79 -5.04 -5.12
N TYR A 71 9.85 -4.56 -3.89
CA TYR A 71 8.75 -3.83 -3.25
C TYR A 71 8.93 -2.31 -3.35
N ASN A 72 9.65 -1.85 -4.38
CA ASN A 72 9.95 -0.44 -4.60
C ASN A 72 8.99 0.15 -5.62
N PHE A 73 8.57 1.40 -5.40
CA PHE A 73 7.73 2.14 -6.34
C PHE A 73 6.50 1.36 -6.80
N LEU A 74 5.80 0.75 -5.86
CA LEU A 74 4.51 0.13 -6.12
C LEU A 74 3.47 1.20 -6.41
N ASN A 75 2.44 0.83 -7.16
CA ASN A 75 1.35 1.74 -7.48
C ASN A 75 -0.02 1.11 -7.21
N LEU A 76 -0.99 1.95 -6.87
CA LEU A 76 -2.36 1.51 -6.62
C LEU A 76 -3.11 1.34 -7.94
N THR A 77 -3.68 0.16 -8.17
CA THR A 77 -4.47 -0.10 -9.38
C THR A 77 -5.88 0.52 -9.26
N ALA A 78 -6.61 0.57 -10.37
CA ALA A 78 -8.01 1.00 -10.32
C ALA A 78 -8.87 0.05 -9.46
N ALA A 79 -8.60 -1.25 -9.51
CA ALA A 79 -9.27 -2.26 -8.70
C ALA A 79 -8.95 -2.08 -7.20
N GLY A 80 -7.67 -1.89 -6.85
CA GLY A 80 -7.26 -1.63 -5.47
C GLY A 80 -7.90 -0.37 -4.89
N LEU A 81 -7.99 0.71 -5.69
CA LEU A 81 -8.68 1.93 -5.28
C LEU A 81 -10.17 1.68 -5.00
N GLN A 82 -10.87 0.90 -5.82
CA GLN A 82 -12.26 0.57 -5.57
C GLN A 82 -12.46 -0.18 -4.24
N ILE A 83 -11.56 -1.11 -3.91
CA ILE A 83 -11.59 -1.83 -2.63
C ILE A 83 -11.41 -0.86 -1.45
N VAL A 84 -10.45 0.06 -1.52
CA VAL A 84 -10.24 1.05 -0.46
C VAL A 84 -11.45 1.96 -0.31
N LEU A 85 -12.01 2.46 -1.41
CA LEU A 85 -13.19 3.33 -1.38
C LEU A 85 -14.41 2.62 -0.80
N ALA A 86 -14.63 1.36 -1.17
CA ALA A 86 -15.71 0.53 -0.63
C ALA A 86 -15.56 0.28 0.88
N HIS A 87 -14.33 0.27 1.40
CA HIS A 87 -14.05 0.18 2.83
C HIS A 87 -14.20 1.53 3.54
N ALA A 88 -13.69 2.62 2.95
CA ALA A 88 -13.64 3.95 3.58
C ALA A 88 -15.00 4.67 3.66
N TYR A 89 -15.92 4.36 2.74
CA TYR A 89 -17.27 4.96 2.67
C TYR A 89 -18.38 3.99 3.11
N ARG A 90 -18.04 3.01 3.95
CA ARG A 90 -18.98 2.03 4.49
C ARG A 90 -19.62 2.49 5.79
#